data_AF-A0A2T4BK91-F1
#
_entry.id   AF-A0A2T4BK91-F1
#
_cell.length_a   1.000
_cell.length_b   1.000
_cell.length_c   1.000
_cell.angle_alpha   90.00
_cell.angle_beta   90.00
_cell.angle_gamma   90.00
#
_symmetry.space_group_name_H-M   'P 1'
#
loop_
_entity.id
_entity.type
_entity.pdbx_description
1 polymer ?
#
loop_
_entity_poly.entity_id
_entity_poly.type
_entity_poly.pdbx_seq_one_letter_code
_entity_poly.pdbx_strand_id
1 'polypeptide(L)'
;LAPDEALFRRKDAPERYAEHDIYRAHEWELPNGGQGVLPKSDLLKALHEYSSGFYGALNRSQGVLDSGRNLDERSMDETALLALGILLEEAGREVLGRRGHLVFTEGAND
;
A
#
# COMPACT_ATOMS: atom_id res chain seq x y z
N LEU A 1 -6.93 -4.21 -16.04
CA LEU A 1 -5.52 -4.33 -16.45
C LEU A 1 -4.76 -4.73 -15.20
N ALA A 2 -3.98 -5.80 -15.24
CA ALA A 2 -3.11 -6.12 -14.10
C ALA A 2 -2.09 -4.98 -13.90
N PRO A 3 -1.56 -4.76 -12.68
CA PRO A 3 -0.68 -3.62 -12.45
C PRO A 3 0.60 -3.67 -13.30
N ASP A 4 1.16 -4.86 -13.54
CA ASP A 4 2.32 -5.04 -14.43
C ASP A 4 1.98 -4.71 -15.89
N GLU A 5 0.85 -5.20 -16.39
CA GLU A 5 0.36 -4.86 -17.73
C GLU A 5 0.16 -3.34 -17.90
N ALA A 6 -0.24 -2.62 -16.85
CA ALA A 6 -0.38 -1.17 -16.86
C ALA A 6 0.97 -0.45 -16.97
N LEU A 7 1.97 -0.91 -16.20
CA LEU A 7 3.32 -0.34 -16.20
C LEU A 7 4.01 -0.51 -17.56
N PHE A 8 3.88 -1.70 -18.18
CA PHE A 8 4.54 -2.02 -19.44
C PHE A 8 3.82 -1.56 -20.71
N ARG A 9 2.60 -1.01 -20.59
CA ARG A 9 1.89 -0.42 -21.74
C ARG A 9 2.35 1.02 -22.05
N ARG A 10 3.18 1.64 -21.21
CA ARG A 10 3.64 3.03 -21.39
C ARG A 10 4.63 3.15 -22.55
N LYS A 11 4.60 4.29 -23.26
CA LYS A 11 5.44 4.57 -24.45
C LYS A 11 6.94 4.35 -24.22
N ASP A 12 7.42 4.60 -23.00
CA ASP A 12 8.83 4.47 -22.60
C ASP A 12 8.99 3.39 -21.51
N ALA A 13 8.22 2.31 -21.59
CA ALA A 13 8.38 1.18 -20.71
C ALA A 13 9.70 0.44 -21.02
N PRO A 14 10.47 0.01 -19.99
CA PRO A 14 11.65 -0.83 -20.19
C PRO A 14 11.28 -2.13 -20.90
N GLU A 15 12.22 -2.67 -21.69
CA GLU A 15 12.07 -3.99 -22.29
C GLU A 15 11.97 -5.05 -21.18
N ARG A 16 10.93 -5.89 -21.25
CA ARG A 16 10.61 -6.89 -20.22
C ARG A 16 11.26 -8.22 -20.56
N TYR A 17 12.16 -8.67 -19.69
CA TYR A 17 12.77 -9.99 -19.74
C TYR A 17 12.16 -10.86 -18.64
N ALA A 18 11.90 -12.14 -18.93
CA ALA A 18 11.29 -13.04 -17.94
C ALA A 18 12.24 -13.31 -16.76
N GLU A 19 13.55 -13.32 -17.02
CA GLU A 19 14.61 -13.59 -16.06
C GLU A 19 14.92 -12.38 -15.16
N HIS A 20 14.65 -11.17 -15.64
CA HIS A 20 14.95 -9.90 -14.98
C HIS A 20 13.74 -8.98 -14.95
N ASP A 21 12.57 -9.55 -14.69
CA ASP A 21 11.34 -8.77 -14.61
C ASP A 21 11.40 -7.82 -13.41
N ILE A 22 11.61 -6.54 -13.69
CA ILE A 22 11.66 -5.45 -12.70
C ILE A 22 10.42 -5.40 -11.82
N TYR A 23 9.25 -5.84 -12.32
CA TYR A 23 8.02 -5.90 -11.53
C TYR A 23 8.09 -6.99 -10.44
N ARG A 24 8.86 -8.05 -10.68
CA ARG A 24 9.05 -9.18 -9.77
C ARG A 24 10.42 -9.15 -9.07
N ALA A 25 11.08 -8.00 -9.04
CA ALA A 25 12.38 -7.83 -8.37
C ALA A 25 12.39 -8.34 -6.91
N HIS A 26 11.28 -8.17 -6.19
CA HIS A 26 11.11 -8.64 -4.81
C HIS A 26 11.30 -10.16 -4.63
N GLU A 27 11.09 -10.98 -5.67
CA GLU A 27 11.29 -12.43 -5.61
C GLU A 27 12.76 -12.81 -5.45
N TRP A 28 13.68 -11.95 -5.89
CA TRP A 28 15.13 -12.21 -5.94
C TRP A 28 15.95 -11.27 -5.05
N GLU A 29 15.51 -10.01 -4.91
CA GLU A 29 16.21 -8.97 -4.15
C GLU A 29 15.94 -9.03 -2.65
N LEU A 30 14.81 -9.63 -2.24
CA LEU A 30 14.42 -9.72 -0.85
C LEU A 30 14.50 -11.18 -0.35
N PRO A 31 14.92 -11.39 0.92
CA PRO A 31 14.87 -12.71 1.53
C PRO A 31 13.46 -13.31 1.47
N ASN A 32 13.37 -14.59 1.10
CA ASN A 32 12.09 -15.33 0.99
C ASN A 32 11.03 -14.62 0.15
N GLY A 33 11.42 -13.91 -0.91
CA GLY A 33 10.48 -13.17 -1.76
C GLY A 33 9.77 -12.03 -1.01
N GLY A 34 10.41 -11.45 0.00
CA GLY A 34 9.82 -10.39 0.83
C GLY A 34 8.87 -10.88 1.93
N GLN A 35 8.66 -12.19 2.06
CA GLN A 35 7.79 -12.74 3.11
C GLN A 35 8.36 -12.47 4.51
N GLY A 36 7.57 -11.78 5.35
CA GLY A 36 7.99 -11.37 6.70
C GLY A 36 8.84 -10.11 6.74
N VAL A 37 9.13 -9.50 5.59
CA VAL A 37 9.81 -8.20 5.46
C VAL A 37 8.84 -7.13 4.97
N LEU A 38 8.03 -7.47 3.96
CA LEU A 38 7.02 -6.57 3.41
C LEU A 38 5.69 -6.73 4.16
N PRO A 39 4.93 -5.63 4.34
CA PRO A 39 3.58 -5.70 4.90
C PRO A 39 2.66 -6.57 4.05
N LYS A 40 1.61 -7.12 4.67
CA LYS A 40 0.60 -7.87 3.92
C LYS A 40 -0.06 -6.99 2.84
N SER A 41 -0.22 -7.57 1.64
CA SER A 41 -0.85 -6.87 0.51
C SER A 41 -2.25 -6.35 0.83
N ASP A 42 -3.05 -7.10 1.59
CA ASP A 42 -4.40 -6.67 1.94
C ASP A 42 -4.42 -5.49 2.91
N LEU A 43 -3.41 -5.38 3.80
CA LEU A 43 -3.23 -4.20 4.64
C LEU A 43 -2.92 -2.97 3.78
N LEU A 44 -2.00 -3.10 2.82
CA LEU A 44 -1.65 -2.00 1.93
C LEU A 44 -2.82 -1.58 1.03
N LYS A 45 -3.63 -2.52 0.53
CA LYS A 45 -4.85 -2.21 -0.23
C LYS A 45 -5.85 -1.43 0.62
N ALA A 46 -6.08 -1.84 1.86
CA ALA A 46 -6.98 -1.14 2.78
C ALA A 46 -6.48 0.28 3.10
N LEU A 47 -5.18 0.44 3.36
CA LEU A 47 -4.56 1.75 3.58
C LEU A 47 -4.67 2.65 2.35
N HIS A 48 -4.46 2.09 1.16
CA HIS A 48 -4.57 2.81 -0.11
C HIS A 48 -6.01 3.26 -0.37
N GLU A 49 -6.99 2.37 -0.18
CA GLU A 49 -8.41 2.69 -0.33
C GLU A 49 -8.84 3.80 0.66
N TYR A 50 -8.44 3.67 1.93
CA TYR A 50 -8.69 4.70 2.94
C TYR A 50 -8.08 6.05 2.54
N SER A 51 -6.79 6.05 2.18
CA SER A 51 -6.08 7.29 1.81
C SER A 51 -6.70 7.94 0.58
N SER A 52 -7.03 7.15 -0.44
CA SER A 52 -7.71 7.63 -1.66
C SER A 52 -9.06 8.27 -1.33
N GLY A 53 -9.85 7.63 -0.46
CA GLY A 53 -11.12 8.17 0.01
C GLY A 53 -10.96 9.46 0.79
N PHE A 54 -9.97 9.52 1.69
CA PHE A 54 -9.63 10.70 2.49
C PHE A 54 -9.24 11.89 1.61
N TYR A 55 -8.28 11.74 0.70
CA TYR A 55 -7.88 12.82 -0.21
C TYR A 55 -9.00 13.21 -1.17
N GLY A 56 -9.76 12.22 -1.68
CA GLY A 56 -10.91 12.50 -2.53
C GLY A 56 -11.99 13.33 -1.81
N ALA A 57 -12.24 13.08 -0.52
CA ALA A 57 -13.17 13.86 0.29
C ALA A 57 -12.62 15.25 0.62
N LEU A 58 -11.33 15.35 0.96
CA LEU A 58 -10.64 16.61 1.24
C LEU A 58 -10.75 17.57 0.04
N ASN A 59 -10.43 17.07 -1.15
CA ASN A 59 -10.53 17.80 -2.42
C ASN A 59 -11.94 18.30 -2.71
N ARG A 60 -12.97 17.49 -2.43
CA ARG A 60 -14.38 17.91 -2.58
C ARG A 60 -14.79 18.98 -1.57
N SER A 61 -14.28 18.91 -0.34
CA SER A 61 -14.62 19.83 0.74
C SER A 61 -13.97 21.20 0.62
N GLN A 62 -12.79 21.29 0.01
CA GLN A 62 -12.04 22.53 -0.20
C GLN A 62 -12.42 23.26 -1.50
N GLY A 63 -13.58 22.91 -2.07
CA GLY A 63 -13.96 23.14 -3.47
C GLY A 63 -13.52 24.46 -4.07
N VAL A 64 -12.86 24.40 -5.23
CA VAL A 64 -12.71 25.50 -6.20
C VAL A 64 -12.39 26.86 -5.56
N LEU A 65 -11.66 26.91 -4.45
CA LEU A 65 -11.09 28.15 -3.93
C LEU A 65 -9.70 28.25 -4.51
N ASP A 66 -9.69 28.85 -5.69
CA ASP A 66 -8.72 29.82 -6.20
C ASP A 66 -7.28 29.66 -5.68
N SER A 67 -6.36 29.49 -6.63
CA SER A 67 -4.90 29.56 -6.49
C SER A 67 -4.17 28.30 -6.02
N GLY A 68 -3.98 27.36 -6.94
CA GLY A 68 -2.66 26.78 -7.23
C GLY A 68 -1.95 25.98 -6.12
N ARG A 69 -2.62 25.66 -5.01
CA ARG A 69 -2.08 24.73 -4.02
C ARG A 69 -2.44 23.32 -4.45
N ASN A 70 -1.48 22.68 -5.11
CA ASN A 70 -1.30 21.23 -5.06
C ASN A 70 -1.23 20.85 -3.58
N LEU A 71 -2.38 20.66 -2.93
CA LEU A 71 -2.46 19.99 -1.65
C LEU A 71 -2.12 18.55 -1.94
N ASP A 72 -0.82 18.28 -1.96
CA ASP A 72 -0.15 16.99 -2.00
C ASP A 72 -1.12 15.81 -2.07
N GLU A 73 -1.69 15.55 -3.25
CA GLU A 73 -2.27 14.25 -3.62
C GLU A 73 -1.17 13.15 -3.66
N ARG A 74 -0.06 13.38 -2.96
CA ARG A 74 1.26 12.76 -3.09
C ARG A 74 2.00 12.57 -1.77
N SER A 75 1.53 13.09 -0.64
CA SER A 75 2.17 12.74 0.65
C SER A 75 2.04 11.24 0.95
N MET A 76 1.07 10.60 0.31
CA MET A 76 0.81 9.17 0.37
C MET A 76 1.13 8.46 -0.95
N ASP A 77 2.36 8.64 -1.43
CA ASP A 77 2.90 7.91 -2.58
C ASP A 77 3.21 6.43 -2.25
N GLU A 78 3.71 5.68 -3.25
CA GLU A 78 4.02 4.26 -3.10
C GLU A 78 4.99 3.98 -1.93
N THR A 79 5.96 4.87 -1.73
CA THR A 79 6.98 4.74 -0.68
C THR A 79 6.41 5.04 0.68
N ALA A 80 5.65 6.13 0.81
CA ALA A 80 4.97 6.49 2.05
C ALA A 80 3.96 5.40 2.47
N LEU A 81 3.29 4.77 1.51
CA LEU A 81 2.32 3.70 1.77
C LEU A 81 2.99 2.44 2.27
N LEU A 82 4.13 2.10 1.66
CA LEU A 82 4.92 0.97 2.13
C LEU A 82 5.45 1.23 3.55
N ALA A 83 6.00 2.43 3.81
CA ALA A 83 6.52 2.81 5.12
C ALA A 83 5.42 2.80 6.20
N LEU A 84 4.25 3.38 5.91
CA LEU A 84 3.10 3.36 6.81
C LEU A 84 2.62 1.94 7.09
N GLY A 85 2.56 1.09 6.05
CA GLY A 85 2.19 -0.32 6.19
C GLY A 85 3.13 -1.08 7.12
N ILE A 86 4.44 -0.85 7.00
CA ILE A 86 5.46 -1.46 7.90
C ILE A 86 5.22 -1.00 9.33
N LEU A 87 5.10 0.31 9.55
CA LEU A 87 4.91 0.86 10.90
C LEU A 87 3.62 0.35 11.54
N LEU A 88 2.53 0.27 10.78
CA LEU A 88 1.24 -0.17 11.28
C LEU A 88 1.23 -1.67 11.60
N GLU A 89 1.87 -2.50 10.78
CA GLU A 89 2.00 -3.93 11.03
C GLU A 89 2.86 -4.20 12.27
N GLU A 90 3.97 -3.48 12.42
CA GLU A 90 4.87 -3.56 13.58
C GLU A 90 4.21 -3.06 14.87
N ALA A 91 3.59 -1.88 14.83
CA ALA A 91 2.85 -1.33 15.97
C ALA A 91 1.67 -2.23 16.36
N GLY A 92 0.96 -2.78 15.38
CA GLY A 92 -0.10 -3.75 15.62
C GLY A 92 0.42 -5.00 16.33
N ARG A 93 1.56 -5.54 15.90
CA ARG A 93 2.20 -6.70 16.55
C ARG A 93 2.67 -6.39 17.97
N GLU A 94 3.19 -5.19 18.20
CA GLU A 94 3.62 -4.72 19.53
C GLU A 94 2.43 -4.56 20.48
N VAL A 95 1.40 -3.82 20.06
CA VAL A 95 0.22 -3.49 20.88
C VAL A 95 -0.63 -4.72 21.17
N LEU A 96 -0.89 -5.57 20.17
CA LEU A 96 -1.69 -6.78 20.32
C LEU A 96 -0.89 -7.91 21.01
N GLY A 97 0.44 -7.85 20.96
CA GLY A 97 1.31 -8.91 21.45
C GLY A 97 1.08 -10.25 20.73
N ARG A 98 1.75 -11.32 21.18
CA ARG A 98 1.68 -12.66 20.54
C ARG A 98 0.27 -13.27 20.47
N ARG A 99 -0.66 -12.85 21.33
CA ARG A 99 -2.01 -13.43 21.46
C ARG A 99 -3.14 -12.48 21.08
N GLY A 100 -2.86 -11.26 20.65
CA GLY A 100 -3.91 -10.27 20.40
C GLY A 100 -4.69 -10.45 19.09
N HIS A 101 -4.43 -11.51 18.32
CA HIS A 101 -5.29 -11.92 17.20
C HIS A 101 -6.72 -12.26 17.64
N LEU A 102 -6.94 -12.51 18.94
CA LEU A 102 -8.26 -12.78 19.53
C LEU A 102 -9.01 -11.52 19.99
N VAL A 103 -8.38 -10.33 19.96
CA VAL A 103 -8.99 -9.09 20.48
C VAL A 103 -10.17 -8.63 19.61
N PHE A 104 -10.20 -9.03 18.34
CA PHE A 104 -11.25 -8.66 17.40
C PHE A 104 -12.18 -9.82 17.03
N THR A 105 -12.08 -10.97 17.70
CA THR A 105 -12.99 -12.10 17.48
C THR A 105 -14.12 -12.05 18.50
N GLU A 106 -15.36 -11.98 18.05
CA GLU A 106 -16.50 -12.26 18.92
C GLU A 106 -16.61 -13.77 19.18
N GLY A 107 -17.09 -14.15 20.37
CA GLY A 107 -17.41 -15.55 20.65
C GLY A 107 -18.54 -16.01 19.74
N ALA A 108 -18.39 -17.18 19.12
CA ALA A 108 -19.52 -17.80 18.43
C ALA A 108 -20.64 -17.98 19.46
N ASN A 109 -21.81 -17.38 19.21
CA ASN A 109 -22.98 -17.57 20.05
C ASN A 109 -23.42 -19.04 19.92
N ASP A 110 -23.47 -19.76 21.06
CA ASP A 110 -24.07 -21.10 21.19
C ASP A 110 -25.60 -21.06 21.01
#